data_AF-A8I1R5-F1
#
_entry.id   AF-A8I1R5-F1
#
_cell.length_a   1.000
_cell.length_b   1.000
_cell.length_c   1.000
_cell.angle_alpha   90.00
_cell.angle_beta   90.00
_cell.angle_gamma   90.00
#
_symmetry.space_group_name_H-M   'P 1'
#
loop_
_entity.id
_entity.type
_entity.pdbx_description
1 polymer ?
#
loop_
_entity_poly.entity_id
_entity_poly.type
_entity_poly.pdbx_seq_one_letter_code
_entity_poly.pdbx_strand_id
1 'polypeptide(L)' 'MPETMEISDAAKSGDGPVNNVGIKMTGQFQCPDCRQKFDSVKAKELHWKFIHDPTRHQED' A
#
# COMPACT_ATOMS: atom_id res chain seq x y z
N MET A 1 3.92 6.35 -31.65
CA MET A 1 4.01 7.22 -30.45
C MET A 1 3.50 6.38 -29.29
N PRO A 2 4.30 5.99 -28.28
CA PRO A 2 3.71 5.35 -27.10
C PRO A 2 2.89 6.41 -26.35
N GLU A 3 1.63 6.12 -26.15
CA GLU A 3 0.70 6.96 -25.39
C GLU A 3 1.21 7.03 -23.95
N THR A 4 1.51 8.23 -23.46
CA THR A 4 1.97 8.41 -22.09
C THR A 4 0.80 8.22 -21.15
N MET A 5 0.66 7.00 -20.62
CA MET A 5 -0.36 6.68 -19.61
C MET A 5 -0.01 7.43 -18.33
N GLU A 6 -0.69 8.54 -18.06
CA GLU A 6 -0.51 9.32 -16.84
C GLU A 6 -1.04 8.55 -15.63
N ILE A 7 -0.13 8.20 -14.72
CA ILE A 7 -0.45 7.52 -13.48
C ILE A 7 -0.72 8.57 -12.41
N SER A 8 -1.94 8.60 -11.89
CA SER A 8 -2.34 9.47 -10.78
C SER A 8 -1.40 9.33 -9.58
N ASP A 9 -1.08 10.43 -8.91
CA ASP A 9 -0.13 10.45 -7.79
C ASP A 9 -0.52 9.49 -6.66
N ALA A 10 -1.83 9.34 -6.44
CA ALA A 10 -2.39 8.40 -5.48
C ALA A 10 -2.05 6.93 -5.78
N ALA A 11 -1.86 6.58 -7.05
CA ALA A 11 -1.56 5.24 -7.55
C ALA A 11 -0.04 4.96 -7.66
N LYS A 12 0.81 5.97 -7.44
CA LYS A 12 2.26 5.79 -7.45
C LYS A 12 2.71 5.00 -6.22
N SER A 13 3.63 4.06 -6.41
CA SER A 13 4.27 3.29 -5.33
C SER A 13 5.67 2.88 -5.75
N GLY A 14 6.58 2.89 -4.78
CA GLY A 14 8.01 2.68 -4.95
C GLY A 14 8.77 3.90 -5.48
N ASP A 15 10.09 3.91 -5.23
CA ASP A 15 11.02 4.97 -5.67
C ASP A 15 12.09 4.46 -6.64
N GLY A 16 11.88 3.29 -7.25
CA GLY A 16 12.85 2.65 -8.15
C GLY A 16 13.62 1.44 -7.61
N PRO A 17 14.11 1.38 -6.36
CA PRO A 17 14.79 0.18 -5.87
C PRO A 17 13.81 -0.95 -5.61
N VAL A 18 14.23 -2.19 -5.90
CA VAL A 18 13.42 -3.42 -5.73
C VAL A 18 12.86 -3.54 -4.31
N ASN A 19 13.62 -3.08 -3.31
CA ASN A 19 13.22 -3.12 -1.91
C ASN A 19 12.00 -2.24 -1.56
N ASN A 20 11.63 -1.31 -2.44
CA ASN A 20 10.55 -0.35 -2.23
C ASN A 20 9.40 -0.52 -3.22
N VAL A 21 9.47 -1.52 -4.10
CA VAL A 21 8.40 -1.84 -5.05
C VAL A 21 7.11 -2.15 -4.27
N GLY A 22 6.00 -1.53 -4.68
CA GLY A 22 4.69 -1.72 -4.03
C GLY A 22 4.51 -1.02 -2.68
N ILE A 23 5.49 -0.22 -2.23
CA ILE A 23 5.37 0.59 -1.01
C ILE A 23 5.07 2.03 -1.40
N LYS A 24 4.01 2.61 -0.85
CA LYS A 24 3.73 4.04 -1.05
C LYS A 24 4.68 4.89 -0.22
N MET A 25 5.75 5.38 -0.81
CA MET A 25 6.85 6.01 -0.09
C MET A 25 6.45 7.36 0.53
N THR A 26 5.42 7.99 -0.02
CA THR A 26 4.78 9.22 0.47
C THR A 26 3.77 9.01 1.61
N GLY A 27 3.40 7.76 1.95
CA GLY A 27 2.43 7.49 3.01
C GLY A 27 2.97 7.83 4.40
N GLN A 28 2.17 8.53 5.21
CA GLN A 28 2.53 8.93 6.57
C GLN A 28 2.40 7.80 7.60
N PHE A 29 1.50 6.84 7.36
CA PHE A 29 1.17 5.80 8.33
C PHE A 29 1.67 4.45 7.85
N GLN A 30 2.72 3.94 8.48
CA GLN A 30 3.24 2.60 8.19
C GLN A 30 2.46 1.53 8.98
N CYS A 31 2.20 0.39 8.35
CA CYS A 31 1.69 -0.81 9.03
C CYS A 31 2.73 -1.32 10.06
N PRO A 32 2.32 -1.80 11.25
CA PRO A 32 3.26 -2.38 12.21
C PRO A 32 3.78 -3.76 11.79
N ASP A 33 3.01 -4.48 10.98
CA ASP A 33 3.27 -5.89 10.63
C ASP A 33 3.96 -6.04 9.25
N CYS A 34 3.91 -5.00 8.42
CA CYS A 34 4.54 -4.97 7.11
C CYS A 34 5.10 -3.58 6.78
N ARG A 35 5.81 -3.46 5.65
CA ARG A 35 6.42 -2.18 5.23
C ARG A 35 5.49 -1.27 4.42
N GLN A 36 4.22 -1.64 4.28
CA GLN A 36 3.24 -0.87 3.52
C GLN A 36 2.88 0.42 4.27
N LYS A 37 2.76 1.52 3.52
CA LYS A 37 2.51 2.86 4.04
C LYS A 37 1.23 3.42 3.42
N PHE A 38 0.50 4.20 4.19
CA PHE A 38 -0.82 4.73 3.83
C PHE A 38 -0.90 6.22 4.13
N ASP A 39 -1.76 6.92 3.39
CA ASP A 39 -2.01 8.36 3.59
C ASP A 39 -2.93 8.64 4.78
N SER A 40 -3.59 7.62 5.33
CA SER A 40 -4.55 7.78 6.43
C SER A 40 -4.53 6.60 7.39
N VAL A 41 -4.78 6.88 8.68
CA VAL A 41 -4.88 5.86 9.74
C VAL A 41 -5.96 4.84 9.39
N LYS A 42 -7.14 5.28 8.93
CA LYS A 42 -8.24 4.40 8.53
C LYS A 42 -7.83 3.41 7.43
N ALA A 43 -7.03 3.84 6.45
CA ALA A 43 -6.55 2.95 5.39
C ALA A 43 -5.56 1.91 5.94
N LYS A 44 -4.65 2.32 6.84
CA LYS A 44 -3.75 1.40 7.56
C LYS A 44 -4.53 0.39 8.40
N GLU A 45 -5.56 0.84 9.13
CA GLU A 45 -6.40 -0.03 9.96
C GLU A 45 -7.19 -1.02 9.13
N LEU A 46 -7.79 -0.58 8.01
CA LEU A 46 -8.45 -1.47 7.07
C LEU A 46 -7.47 -2.48 6.49
N HIS A 47 -6.28 -2.05 6.05
CA HIS A 47 -5.24 -2.94 5.57
C HIS A 47 -4.86 -4.00 6.62
N TRP A 48 -4.56 -3.58 7.85
CA TRP A 48 -4.22 -4.51 8.92
C TRP A 48 -5.35 -5.48 9.20
N LYS A 49 -6.59 -4.97 9.25
CA LYS A 49 -7.81 -5.80 9.27
C LYS A 49 -7.70 -6.84 8.15
N PHE A 50 -7.68 -6.45 6.88
CA PHE A 50 -7.91 -7.40 5.79
C PHE A 50 -6.75 -8.33 5.48
N ILE A 51 -5.53 -7.96 5.86
CA ILE A 51 -4.32 -8.69 5.47
C ILE A 51 -3.68 -9.43 6.66
N HIS A 52 -3.72 -8.85 7.86
CA HIS A 52 -2.98 -9.35 9.03
C HIS A 52 -3.86 -9.83 10.19
N ASP A 53 -5.16 -9.53 10.18
CA ASP A 53 -6.07 -9.92 11.25
C ASP A 53 -6.17 -11.46 11.31
N PRO A 54 -5.71 -12.10 12.39
CA PRO A 54 -5.66 -13.54 12.50
C PRO A 54 -7.06 -14.19 12.53
N THR A 55 -8.09 -13.37 12.77
CA THR A 55 -9.49 -13.77 12.74
C THR A 55 -10.16 -13.61 11.39
N ARG A 56 -9.43 -13.20 10.33
CA ARG A 56 -9.90 -13.29 8.95
C ARG A 56 -10.21 -14.76 8.64
N HIS A 57 -11.48 -15.14 8.71
CA HIS A 57 -11.96 -16.27 7.93
C HIS A 57 -11.99 -15.79 6.47
N GLN A 58 -11.09 -16.32 5.63
CA GLN A 58 -11.33 -16.29 4.19
C GLN A 58 -12.54 -17.18 3.94
N GLU A 59 -13.68 -16.56 3.63
CA GLU A 59 -14.78 -17.26 3.02
C GLU A 59 -14.32 -17.64 1.60
N ASP A 60 -14.31 -18.95 1.31
CA ASP A 60 -13.89 -19.54 0.02
C ASP A 60 -14.81 -19.13 -1.13
#